data_AF-A0A7S2BGS6-F1
#
_entry.id   AF-A0A7S2BGS6-F1
#
_cell.length_a   1.000
_cell.length_b   1.000
_cell.length_c   1.000
_cell.angle_alpha   90.00
_cell.angle_beta   90.00
_cell.angle_gamma   90.00
#
_symmetry.space_group_name_H-M   'P 1'
#
loop_
_entity.id
_entity.type
_entity.pdbx_description
1 polymer ?
#
loop_
_entity_poly.entity_id
_entity_poly.type
_entity_poly.pdbx_seq_one_letter_code
_entity_poly.pdbx_strand_id
1 'polypeptide(L)'
;RSGEERVAADRHRAVLVLILDHLVNQGYSETANQLQREAGAPISRFAAADNIDLATVVREYEAFYEIKLGKKPKLVRKCDADLPEAPPAMGPNRRRQKGERAHA
;
A
#
# COMPACT_ATOMS: atom_id res chain seq x y z
N ARG A 1 24.10 0.59 24.78
CA ARG A 1 22.83 0.23 24.11
C ARG A 1 22.52 -1.20 24.49
N SER A 2 21.42 -1.43 25.22
CA SER A 2 20.96 -2.75 25.67
C SER A 2 20.64 -3.63 24.45
N GLY A 3 20.72 -4.95 24.59
CA GLY A 3 20.38 -5.90 23.51
C GLY A 3 18.95 -5.71 23.00
N GLU A 4 18.04 -5.29 23.87
CA GLU A 4 16.63 -5.01 23.54
C GLU A 4 16.47 -3.81 22.59
N GLU A 5 17.26 -2.75 22.78
CA GLU A 5 17.25 -1.57 21.91
C GLU A 5 17.70 -1.92 20.49
N ARG A 6 18.64 -2.86 20.35
CA ARG A 6 19.10 -3.35 19.04
C ARG A 6 17.99 -4.13 18.33
N VAL A 7 17.35 -5.06 19.04
CA VAL A 7 16.24 -5.85 18.47
C VAL A 7 15.07 -4.96 18.07
N ALA A 8 14.75 -3.93 18.87
CA ALA A 8 13.71 -2.97 18.54
C ALA A 8 14.06 -2.16 17.27
N ALA A 9 15.31 -1.69 17.16
CA ALA A 9 15.78 -0.95 15.99
C ALA A 9 15.78 -1.81 14.71
N ASP A 10 16.17 -3.08 14.81
CA ASP A 10 16.19 -3.99 13.67
C ASP A 10 14.78 -4.35 13.20
N ARG A 11 13.85 -4.56 14.12
CA ARG A 11 12.43 -4.75 13.78
C ARG A 11 11.82 -3.51 13.15
N HIS A 12 12.12 -2.32 13.66
CA HIS A 12 11.66 -1.06 13.07
C HIS A 12 12.16 -0.91 11.63
N ARG A 13 13.43 -1.25 11.39
CA ARG A 13 14.02 -1.25 10.05
C ARG A 13 13.30 -2.23 9.11
N ALA A 14 13.04 -3.45 9.57
CA ALA A 14 12.33 -4.47 8.79
C ALA A 14 10.94 -3.99 8.37
N VAL A 15 10.18 -3.37 9.28
CA VAL A 15 8.85 -2.81 8.97
C VAL A 15 8.93 -1.77 7.86
N LEU A 16 9.87 -0.82 7.95
CA LEU A 16 9.98 0.25 6.96
C LEU A 16 10.43 -0.26 5.59
N VAL A 17 11.33 -1.25 5.55
CA VAL A 17 11.75 -1.89 4.29
C VAL A 17 10.58 -2.61 3.62
N LEU A 18 9.77 -3.36 4.39
CA LEU A 18 8.59 -4.05 3.85
C LEU A 18 7.51 -3.09 3.34
N ILE A 19 7.30 -1.96 4.03
CA ILE A 19 6.40 -0.90 3.57
C ILE A 19 6.93 -0.29 2.27
N LEU A 20 8.23 0.03 2.22
CA LEU A 20 8.83 0.64 1.05
C LEU A 20 8.72 -0.26 -0.19
N ASP A 21 9.06 -1.53 -0.04
CA ASP A 21 8.92 -2.54 -1.10
C ASP A 21 7.47 -2.65 -1.58
N HIS A 22 6.51 -2.70 -0.65
CA HIS A 22 5.10 -2.72 -1.00
C HIS A 22 4.67 -1.46 -1.78
N LEU A 23 5.13 -0.27 -1.37
CA LEU A 23 4.82 0.98 -2.06
C LEU A 23 5.35 0.98 -3.50
N VAL A 24 6.60 0.55 -3.70
CA VAL A 24 7.23 0.47 -5.02
C VAL A 24 6.50 -0.54 -5.91
N ASN A 25 6.20 -1.73 -5.39
CA ASN A 25 5.53 -2.80 -6.15
C ASN A 25 4.09 -2.44 -6.55
N GLN A 26 3.43 -1.54 -5.82
CA GLN A 26 2.08 -1.04 -6.15
C GLN A 26 2.10 0.27 -6.96
N GLY A 27 3.29 0.79 -7.32
CA GLY A 27 3.43 2.01 -8.12
C GLY A 27 3.28 3.32 -7.35
N TYR A 28 3.28 3.30 -6.01
CA TYR A 28 3.25 4.49 -5.15
C TYR A 28 4.63 5.17 -5.08
N SER A 29 5.23 5.48 -6.22
CA SER A 29 6.62 5.93 -6.36
C SER A 29 6.92 7.24 -5.62
N GLU A 30 5.99 8.20 -5.64
CA GLU A 30 6.16 9.47 -4.92
C GLU A 30 6.17 9.26 -3.40
N THR A 31 5.23 8.45 -2.90
CA THR A 31 5.15 8.08 -1.48
C THR A 31 6.38 7.30 -1.03
N ALA A 32 6.84 6.35 -1.84
CA ALA A 32 8.06 5.59 -1.58
C ALA A 32 9.29 6.51 -1.47
N ASN A 33 9.42 7.47 -2.38
CA ASN A 33 10.50 8.46 -2.36
C ASN A 33 10.46 9.34 -1.09
N GLN A 34 9.27 9.80 -0.71
CA GLN A 34 9.12 10.63 0.48
C GLN A 34 9.43 9.84 1.75
N LEU A 35 8.97 8.58 1.83
CA LEU A 35 9.29 7.68 2.95
C LEU A 35 10.80 7.47 3.09
N GLN A 36 11.53 7.26 1.99
CA GLN A 36 12.99 7.12 2.04
C GLN A 36 13.69 8.39 2.57
N ARG A 37 13.18 9.57 2.21
CA ARG A 37 13.73 10.86 2.68
C ARG A 37 13.50 11.06 4.18
N GLU A 38 12.30 10.75 4.67
CA GLU A 38 11.91 10.92 6.07
C GLU A 38 12.56 9.88 6.98
N ALA A 39 12.62 8.63 6.53
CA ALA A 39 13.13 7.53 7.34
C ALA A 39 14.68 7.47 7.36
N GLY A 40 15.32 8.24 6.47
CA GLY A 40 16.75 8.49 6.46
C GLY A 40 17.60 7.44 5.74
N ALA A 41 18.90 7.75 5.63
CA ALA A 41 19.91 6.96 4.91
C ALA A 41 20.06 5.47 5.30
N PRO A 42 19.68 4.99 6.50
CA PRO A 42 19.80 3.57 6.79
C PRO A 42 18.91 2.72 5.90
N ILE A 43 17.69 3.17 5.56
CA ILE A 43 16.68 2.32 4.89
C ILE A 43 16.96 2.12 3.42
N SER A 44 17.58 3.10 2.74
CA SER A 44 17.95 2.99 1.33
C SER A 44 19.03 1.92 1.06
N ARG A 45 19.65 1.36 2.11
CA ARG A 45 20.67 0.30 2.00
C ARG A 45 20.13 -1.11 2.20
N PHE A 46 18.86 -1.26 2.56
CA PHE A 46 18.25 -2.56 2.80
C PHE A 46 17.11 -2.78 1.81
N ALA A 47 16.96 -4.03 1.40
CA ALA A 47 15.85 -4.50 0.58
C ALA A 47 15.13 -5.63 1.33
N ALA A 48 13.87 -5.87 0.98
CA ALA A 48 13.17 -7.06 1.41
C ALA A 48 13.92 -8.30 0.88
N ALA A 49 13.87 -9.40 1.62
CA ALA A 49 14.40 -10.67 1.14
C ALA A 49 13.41 -11.34 0.18
N ASP A 50 13.91 -12.18 -0.73
CA ASP A 50 13.09 -12.80 -1.79
C ASP A 50 11.92 -13.64 -1.28
N ASN A 51 11.99 -14.08 -0.02
CA ASN A 51 11.01 -14.95 0.63
C ASN A 51 10.02 -14.20 1.54
N ILE A 52 10.00 -12.87 1.51
CA ILE A 52 9.12 -12.09 2.38
C ILE A 52 8.58 -10.85 1.67
N ASP A 53 7.27 -10.64 1.81
CA ASP A 53 6.59 -9.41 1.42
C ASP A 53 5.49 -9.07 2.44
N LEU A 54 5.07 -7.81 2.47
CA LEU A 54 4.10 -7.33 3.46
C LEU A 54 2.75 -8.06 3.37
N ALA A 55 2.28 -8.43 2.18
CA ALA A 55 1.02 -9.13 2.01
C ALA A 55 1.10 -10.59 2.50
N THR A 56 2.26 -11.24 2.36
CA THR A 56 2.51 -12.57 2.93
C THR A 56 2.57 -12.51 4.45
N VAL A 57 3.24 -11.51 5.04
CA VAL A 57 3.25 -11.32 6.51
C VAL A 57 1.83 -11.16 7.07
N VAL A 58 0.99 -10.39 6.39
CA VAL A 58 -0.42 -10.22 6.79
C VAL A 58 -1.18 -11.55 6.74
N ARG A 59 -1.05 -12.30 5.64
CA ARG A 59 -1.72 -13.60 5.47
C ARG A 59 -1.29 -14.62 6.53
N GLU A 60 0.01 -14.71 6.81
CA GLU A 60 0.52 -15.61 7.84
C GLU A 60 0.04 -15.22 9.23
N TYR A 61 -0.03 -13.92 9.52
CA TYR A 61 -0.60 -13.43 10.77
C TYR A 61 -2.10 -13.78 10.92
N GLU A 62 -2.88 -13.63 9.84
CA GLU A 62 -4.29 -14.05 9.82
C GLU A 62 -4.44 -15.54 10.13
N ALA A 63 -3.67 -16.39 9.44
CA ALA A 63 -3.70 -17.83 9.63
C ALA A 63 -3.30 -18.22 11.07
N PHE A 64 -2.22 -17.63 11.59
CA PHE A 64 -1.78 -17.85 12.97
C PHE A 64 -2.85 -17.44 13.99
N TYR A 65 -3.46 -16.28 13.81
CA TYR A 65 -4.49 -15.77 14.71
C TYR A 65 -5.74 -16.65 14.67
N GLU A 66 -6.15 -17.10 13.48
CA GLU A 66 -7.27 -18.03 13.31
C GLU A 66 -7.02 -19.38 13.97
N ILE A 67 -5.82 -19.95 13.82
CA ILE A 67 -5.43 -21.20 14.50
C ILE A 67 -5.45 -21.03 16.02
N LYS A 68 -4.92 -19.91 16.54
CA LYS A 68 -4.80 -19.70 17.99
C LYS A 68 -6.10 -19.30 18.67
N LEU A 69 -6.96 -18.54 18.00
CA LEU A 69 -8.12 -17.89 18.60
C LEU A 69 -9.45 -18.31 17.98
N GLY A 70 -9.44 -19.21 17.00
CA GLY A 70 -10.64 -19.77 16.36
C GLY A 70 -11.44 -18.76 15.55
N LYS A 71 -10.86 -17.60 15.24
CA LYS A 71 -11.51 -16.53 14.48
C LYS A 71 -10.49 -15.73 13.68
N LYS A 72 -10.88 -15.22 12.52
CA LYS A 72 -10.01 -14.33 11.73
C LYS A 72 -9.85 -12.97 12.41
N PRO A 73 -8.65 -12.38 12.41
CA PRO A 73 -8.44 -11.05 12.96
C PRO A 73 -9.12 -10.00 12.07
N LYS A 74 -9.60 -8.92 12.68
CA LYS A 74 -10.07 -7.74 11.94
C LYS A 74 -8.87 -6.83 11.72
N LEU A 75 -8.31 -6.84 10.51
CA LEU A 75 -7.11 -6.03 10.18
C LEU A 75 -7.44 -4.57 9.92
N VAL A 76 -8.57 -4.31 9.25
CA VAL A 76 -9.01 -2.97 8.90
C VAL A 76 -10.41 -2.71 9.45
N ARG A 77 -10.66 -1.46 9.83
CA ARG A 77 -12.00 -0.96 10.19
C ARG A 77 -12.31 0.20 9.26
N LYS A 78 -13.55 0.28 8.78
CA LYS A 78 -14.02 1.45 8.04
C LYS A 78 -13.95 2.69 8.96
N CYS A 79 -13.32 3.75 8.49
CA CYS A 79 -13.36 5.05 9.16
C CYS A 79 -14.65 5.75 8.75
N ASP A 80 -15.50 6.11 9.71
CA ASP A 80 -16.71 6.92 9.49
C ASP A 80 -16.34 8.41 9.34
N ALA A 81 -15.39 8.72 8.46
CA ALA A 81 -15.04 10.08 8.10
C ALA A 81 -15.59 10.36 6.72
N ASP A 82 -16.50 11.34 6.62
CA ASP A 82 -17.05 11.89 5.39
C ASP A 82 -15.92 12.31 4.43
N LEU A 83 -15.49 11.39 3.55
CA LEU A 83 -14.74 11.76 2.37
C LEU A 83 -15.75 12.37 1.38
N PRO A 84 -15.57 13.63 0.92
CA PRO A 84 -16.42 14.18 -0.11
C PRO A 84 -16.30 13.28 -1.34
N GLU A 85 -17.43 12.72 -1.75
CA GLU A 85 -17.57 11.85 -2.91
C GLU A 85 -16.86 12.50 -4.10
N ALA A 86 -15.86 11.80 -4.67
CA ALA A 86 -15.18 12.29 -5.87
C ALA A 86 -16.24 12.59 -6.94
N PRO A 87 -16.18 13.74 -7.63
CA PRO A 87 -17.21 14.10 -8.59
C PRO A 87 -17.32 13.01 -9.66
N PRO A 88 -18.54 12.63 -10.09
CA PRO A 88 -18.74 11.54 -11.01
C PRO A 88 -17.94 11.83 -12.29
N ALA A 89 -17.12 10.86 -12.69
CA ALA A 89 -16.32 10.92 -13.90
C ALA A 89 -17.21 11.39 -15.06
N MET A 90 -16.88 12.56 -15.59
CA MET A 90 -17.52 13.18 -16.74
C MET A 90 -17.51 12.15 -17.88
N GLY A 91 -18.68 11.56 -18.15
CA GLY A 91 -18.87 10.55 -19.19
C GLY A 91 -18.40 11.07 -20.55
N PRO A 92 -18.02 10.16 -21.48
CA PRO A 92 -17.32 10.54 -22.69
C PRO A 92 -18.17 11.48 -23.53
N ASN A 93 -17.60 12.66 -23.75
CA ASN A 93 -18.09 13.74 -24.60
C ASN A 93 -18.39 13.23 -26.02
N ARG A 94 -19.64 12.86 -26.31
CA ARG A 94 -20.13 12.66 -27.68
C ARG A 94 -20.34 14.01 -28.35
N ARG A 95 -19.25 14.67 -28.72
CA ARG A 95 -19.26 15.78 -29.67
C ARG A 95 -18.36 15.44 -30.85
N ARG A 96 -19.01 15.02 -31.95
CA ARG A 96 -18.94 15.60 -33.31
C ARG A 96 -18.89 14.57 -34.44
N GLN A 97 -19.73 14.88 -35.44
CA GLN A 97 -19.69 14.51 -36.87
C GLN A 97 -20.04 13.03 -37.16
N LYS A 98 -20.99 12.72 -38.04
CA LYS A 98 -20.97 13.00 -39.49
C LYS A 98 -22.33 12.63 -40.11
N GLY A 99 -22.84 13.38 -41.10
CA GLY A 99 -23.99 12.91 -41.89
C GLY A 99 -24.81 13.97 -42.62
N GLU A 100 -24.20 14.99 -43.21
CA GLU A 100 -24.83 15.66 -44.35
C GLU A 100 -24.84 14.70 -45.55
N ARG A 101 -26.01 14.60 -46.22
CA ARG A 101 -26.29 14.32 -47.65
C ARG A 101 -27.29 13.18 -47.88
N ALA A 102 -28.46 13.54 -48.42
CA ALA A 102 -29.13 13.02 -49.62
C ALA A 102 -30.63 13.43 -49.54
N HIS A 103 -31.10 14.44 -50.27
CA HIS A 103 -31.63 14.38 -51.64
C HIS A 103 -32.80 13.38 -51.81
N ALA A 104 -34.04 13.91 -51.76
CA ALA A 104 -35.15 13.67 -52.70
C ALA A 104 -36.39 14.42 -52.19
#